data_AF-A0A2T7KGI5-F1
#
_entry.id   AF-A0A2T7KGI5-F1
#
_cell.length_a   1.000
_cell.length_b   1.000
_cell.length_c   1.000
_cell.angle_alpha   90.00
_cell.angle_beta   90.00
_cell.angle_gamma   90.00
#
_symmetry.space_group_name_H-M   'P 1'
#
loop_
_entity.id
_entity.type
_entity.pdbx_description
1 polymer ?
#
loop_
_entity_poly.entity_id
_entity_poly.type
_entity_poly.pdbx_seq_one_letter_code
_entity_poly.pdbx_strand_id
1 'polypeptide(L)'
;MRRPTQHHNTLAIHSAWAHPYAGVPALGVFYNDGGNSPVPAPVPTPAELAARTAQPQNPPARSGPPEPLVDHETGLPMTQERFSKIMTRENAKGRRNVLKELAEATGVPFDPDSFDVSKFGGMFKEAEQARQAQLSEEQRRTEDLARREKEFEEREAAAAEREAAAARRDRDSLVRAALVRLGATGDDLDDAAALLRVGDDADEAAITEAASALKERRPVLFGGTAPQTLPPAPGGAPAGGPPPRTTAGGKDAVRDAARARAERMGLRRPEAA
;
A
#
# COMPACT_ATOMS: atom_id res chain seq x y z
N MET A 1 -45.43 30.17 -0.29
CA MET A 1 -43.98 29.99 -0.52
C MET A 1 -43.44 29.04 0.54
N ARG A 2 -43.20 27.77 0.18
CA ARG A 2 -42.67 26.73 1.08
C ARG A 2 -41.15 26.63 0.89
N ARG A 3 -40.39 26.61 1.98
CA ARG A 3 -38.93 26.45 1.96
C ARG A 3 -38.56 24.95 1.87
N PRO A 4 -37.51 24.57 1.12
CA PRO A 4 -37.05 23.19 1.05
C PRO A 4 -36.32 22.77 2.34
N THR A 5 -36.67 21.58 2.84
CA THR A 5 -36.02 20.87 3.94
C THR A 5 -34.69 20.28 3.49
N GLN A 6 -33.59 20.65 4.15
CA GLN A 6 -32.28 20.02 3.97
C GLN A 6 -32.24 18.71 4.77
N HIS A 7 -31.98 17.59 4.09
CA HIS A 7 -31.66 16.32 4.72
C HIS A 7 -30.17 16.31 5.09
N HIS A 8 -29.86 16.24 6.38
CA HIS A 8 -28.50 15.97 6.85
C HIS A 8 -28.27 14.45 6.82
N ASN A 9 -27.41 14.01 5.92
CA ASN A 9 -26.91 12.63 5.89
C ASN A 9 -25.75 12.53 6.91
N THR A 10 -26.00 11.94 8.07
CA THR A 10 -24.99 11.71 9.10
C THR A 10 -24.16 10.48 8.72
N LEU A 11 -22.99 10.69 8.12
CA LEU A 11 -21.93 9.67 8.09
C LEU A 11 -21.30 9.59 9.48
N ALA A 12 -21.27 8.38 10.02
CA ALA A 12 -20.65 8.06 11.30
C ALA A 12 -19.14 8.33 11.24
N ILE A 13 -18.72 9.47 11.81
CA ILE A 13 -17.32 9.74 12.14
C ILE A 13 -17.04 8.95 13.42
N HIS A 14 -16.40 7.79 13.28
CA HIS A 14 -15.74 7.17 14.42
C HIS A 14 -14.60 8.07 14.85
N SER A 15 -14.87 8.76 15.95
CA SER A 15 -13.93 9.51 16.76
C SER A 15 -12.95 8.55 17.41
N ALA A 16 -11.71 8.55 16.94
CA ALA A 16 -10.57 7.95 17.64
C ALA A 16 -9.43 8.97 17.69
N TRP A 17 -9.66 10.07 18.39
CA TRP A 17 -8.61 10.97 18.85
C TRP A 17 -8.49 10.81 20.38
N ALA A 18 -7.76 9.78 20.77
CA ALA A 18 -7.19 9.52 22.10
C ALA A 18 -6.07 8.49 21.82
N HIS A 19 -4.77 8.78 21.94
CA HIS A 19 -4.06 9.12 23.18
C HIS A 19 -2.72 9.85 22.89
N PRO A 20 -2.34 10.89 23.64
CA PRO A 20 -1.03 11.55 23.50
C PRO A 20 0.04 10.98 24.45
N TYR A 21 0.03 9.67 24.74
CA TYR A 21 1.12 9.00 25.46
C TYR A 21 1.25 7.55 24.99
N ALA A 22 1.80 7.36 23.79
CA ALA A 22 2.49 6.11 23.50
C ALA A 22 3.76 6.11 24.35
N GLY A 23 3.86 5.17 25.30
CA GLY A 23 5.02 5.04 26.17
C GLY A 23 6.33 4.81 25.40
N VAL A 24 7.42 4.74 26.16
CA VAL A 24 8.81 4.46 25.74
C VAL A 24 9.01 3.44 24.59
N PRO A 25 8.16 2.42 24.34
CA PRO A 25 8.27 1.59 23.12
C PRO A 25 8.08 2.31 21.76
N ALA A 26 7.57 3.55 21.70
CA ALA A 26 7.33 4.25 20.42
C ALA A 26 8.53 5.08 19.89
N LEU A 27 9.66 5.11 20.60
CA LEU A 27 10.92 5.70 20.14
C LEU A 27 11.83 4.65 19.46
N GLY A 28 11.23 3.69 18.77
CA GLY A 28 11.96 2.74 17.93
C GLY A 28 12.46 3.43 16.67
N VAL A 29 13.72 3.85 16.68
CA VAL A 29 14.47 4.25 15.49
C VAL A 29 14.48 3.05 14.53
N PHE A 30 13.82 3.20 13.38
CA PHE A 30 13.83 2.21 12.31
C PHE A 30 15.24 2.14 11.68
N TYR A 31 16.07 1.21 12.15
CA TYR A 31 17.22 0.73 11.39
C TYR A 31 16.77 -0.40 10.47
N ASN A 32 16.56 -0.05 9.21
CA ASN A 32 16.36 -1.00 8.12
C ASN A 32 17.73 -1.37 7.54
N ASP A 33 18.49 -2.22 8.25
CA ASP A 33 19.66 -2.90 7.69
C ASP A 33 19.73 -4.32 8.26
N GLY A 34 19.91 -5.30 7.37
CA GLY A 34 19.75 -6.73 7.61
C GLY A 34 20.90 -7.38 8.38
N GLY A 35 21.27 -6.82 9.53
CA GLY A 35 22.28 -7.38 10.43
C GLY A 35 21.65 -8.07 11.64
N ASN A 36 22.06 -9.29 11.94
CA ASN A 36 21.67 -10.05 13.14
C ASN A 36 21.63 -9.15 14.39
N SER A 37 20.47 -9.09 15.05
CA SER A 37 20.32 -8.39 16.33
C SER A 37 21.36 -8.92 17.33
N PRO A 38 22.14 -8.06 18.01
CA PRO A 38 23.00 -8.54 19.08
C PRO A 38 22.11 -9.16 20.15
N VAL A 39 22.35 -10.42 20.48
CA VAL A 39 21.70 -11.11 21.59
C VAL A 39 21.87 -10.23 22.83
N PRO A 40 20.78 -9.81 23.50
CA PRO A 40 20.91 -9.01 24.72
C PRO A 40 21.70 -9.82 25.74
N ALA A 41 22.78 -9.25 26.26
CA ALA A 41 23.56 -9.87 27.31
C ALA A 41 22.62 -10.23 28.49
N PRO A 42 22.69 -11.46 29.03
CA PRO A 42 21.81 -11.87 30.12
C PRO A 42 22.00 -10.92 31.30
N VAL A 43 20.90 -10.34 31.76
CA VAL A 43 20.86 -9.52 32.96
C VAL A 43 21.19 -10.43 34.14
N PRO A 44 22.23 -10.13 34.95
CA PRO A 44 22.64 -11.01 36.03
C PRO A 44 21.51 -11.14 37.05
N THR A 45 21.22 -12.38 37.41
CA THR A 45 20.20 -12.72 38.40
C THR A 45 20.61 -12.23 39.80
N PRO A 46 19.66 -11.99 40.72
CA PRO A 46 19.98 -11.62 42.10
C PRO A 46 20.91 -12.61 42.82
N ALA A 47 20.88 -13.89 42.42
CA ALA A 47 21.77 -14.93 42.91
C ALA A 47 23.22 -14.76 42.41
N GLU A 48 23.42 -14.29 41.17
CA GLU A 48 24.76 -14.02 40.60
C GLU A 48 25.39 -12.76 41.20
N LEU A 49 24.57 -11.77 41.58
CA LEU A 49 25.01 -10.62 42.37
C LEU A 49 25.46 -11.04 43.77
N ALA A 50 24.72 -11.93 44.43
CA ALA A 50 25.09 -12.47 45.75
C ALA A 50 26.38 -13.33 45.68
N ALA A 51 26.59 -14.07 44.59
CA ALA A 51 27.81 -14.84 44.36
C ALA A 51 29.04 -13.96 44.05
N ARG A 52 28.87 -12.78 43.44
CA ARG A 52 29.97 -11.81 43.26
C ARG A 52 30.47 -11.21 44.57
N THR A 53 29.59 -11.03 45.56
CA THR A 53 30.00 -10.64 46.92
C THR A 53 30.78 -11.73 47.66
N ALA A 54 30.79 -12.96 47.14
CA ALA A 54 31.57 -14.08 47.66
C ALA A 54 32.88 -14.32 46.87
N GLN A 55 33.42 -13.29 46.21
CA GLN A 55 34.81 -13.35 45.74
C GLN A 55 35.74 -13.66 46.94
N PRO A 56 36.74 -14.54 46.78
CA PRO A 56 37.75 -14.74 47.80
C PRO A 56 38.38 -13.37 48.07
N GLN A 57 38.27 -12.94 49.32
CA GLN A 57 38.88 -11.70 49.78
C GLN A 57 40.34 -11.67 49.32
N ASN A 58 40.76 -10.54 48.76
CA ASN A 58 42.18 -10.24 48.55
C ASN A 58 42.97 -10.67 49.79
N PRO A 59 44.17 -11.27 49.65
CA PRO A 59 44.96 -11.67 50.80
C PRO A 59 45.10 -10.48 51.77
N PRO A 60 45.01 -10.72 53.09
CA PRO A 60 44.99 -9.65 54.07
C PRO A 60 46.20 -8.73 53.83
N ALA A 61 45.92 -7.42 53.75
CA ALA A 61 46.96 -6.40 53.70
C ALA A 61 47.98 -6.72 54.79
N ARG A 62 49.25 -6.88 54.39
CA ARG A 62 50.35 -7.12 55.33
C ARG A 62 50.30 -6.01 56.39
N SER A 63 50.05 -6.40 57.64
CA SER A 63 50.04 -5.53 58.81
C SER A 63 51.46 -5.13 59.21
N GLY A 64 52.17 -4.45 58.30
CA GLY A 64 53.42 -3.75 58.59
C GLY A 64 53.14 -2.27 58.89
N PRO A 65 54.07 -1.56 59.55
CA PRO A 65 54.00 -0.10 59.63
C PRO A 65 53.87 0.48 58.21
N PRO A 66 53.11 1.58 58.01
CA PRO A 66 52.92 2.15 56.68
C PRO A 66 54.31 2.52 56.14
N GLU A 67 54.72 1.83 55.06
CA GLU A 67 55.96 2.20 54.40
C GLU A 67 55.83 3.66 53.98
N PRO A 68 56.77 4.53 54.39
CA PRO A 68 56.70 5.93 54.03
C PRO A 68 56.78 6.02 52.51
N LEU A 69 55.78 6.67 51.90
CA LEU A 69 55.76 6.89 50.47
C LEU A 69 57.05 7.63 50.08
N VAL A 70 57.95 6.95 49.37
CA VAL A 70 59.29 7.49 49.08
C VAL A 70 59.20 8.33 47.81
N ASP A 71 59.76 9.54 47.86
CA ASP A 71 59.93 10.34 46.66
C ASP A 71 61.00 9.70 45.76
N HIS A 72 60.60 9.30 44.56
CA HIS A 72 61.48 8.66 43.58
C HIS A 72 62.65 9.54 43.14
N GLU A 73 62.56 10.87 43.29
CA GLU A 73 63.64 11.79 42.91
C GLU A 73 64.70 11.98 44.01
N THR A 74 64.34 11.87 45.29
CA THR A 74 65.27 12.11 46.41
C THR A 74 65.53 10.91 47.30
N GLY A 75 64.78 9.82 47.15
CA GLY A 75 64.91 8.63 47.99
C GLY A 75 64.53 8.86 49.45
N LEU A 76 63.91 10.01 49.76
CA LEU A 76 63.49 10.42 51.09
C LEU A 76 61.98 10.21 51.27
N PRO A 77 61.49 10.04 52.52
CA PRO A 77 60.06 9.98 52.80
C PRO A 77 59.37 11.26 52.29
N MET A 78 58.37 11.11 51.43
CA MET A 78 57.69 12.19 50.74
C MET A 78 56.97 13.11 51.72
N THR A 79 57.34 14.38 51.72
CA THR A 79 56.67 15.41 52.52
C THR A 79 55.39 15.89 51.82
N GLN A 80 54.42 16.38 52.60
CA GLN A 80 53.13 16.86 52.09
C GLN A 80 53.28 18.03 51.11
N GLU A 81 54.23 18.94 51.36
CA GLU A 81 54.53 20.06 50.45
C GLU A 81 55.05 19.56 49.10
N ARG A 82 55.95 18.57 49.12
CA ARG A 82 56.50 17.99 47.90
C ARG A 82 55.44 17.22 47.11
N PHE A 83 54.59 16.46 47.80
CA PHE A 83 53.43 15.81 47.21
C PHE A 83 52.50 16.81 46.52
N SER A 84 52.16 17.92 47.19
CA SER A 84 51.31 18.97 46.63
C SER A 84 51.93 19.62 45.38
N LYS A 85 53.26 19.80 45.38
CA LYS A 85 54.00 20.34 44.23
C LYS A 85 54.05 19.36 43.04
N ILE A 86 54.17 18.06 43.31
CA ILE A 86 54.11 17.01 42.28
C ILE A 86 52.70 16.97 41.68
N MET A 87 51.66 16.93 42.52
CA MET A 87 50.26 16.90 42.06
C MET A 87 49.87 18.12 41.22
N THR A 88 50.29 19.32 41.62
CA THR A 88 50.03 20.54 40.83
C THR A 88 50.75 20.52 39.48
N ARG A 89 52.00 20.03 39.43
CA ARG A 89 52.75 19.85 38.18
C ARG A 89 52.11 18.79 37.28
N GLU A 90 51.66 17.68 37.86
CA GLU A 90 51.00 16.60 37.13
C GLU A 90 49.64 17.03 36.57
N ASN A 91 48.84 17.73 37.37
CA ASN A 91 47.58 18.33 36.91
C ASN A 91 47.79 19.36 35.79
N ALA A 92 48.84 20.18 35.88
CA ALA A 92 49.18 21.13 34.82
C ALA A 92 49.61 20.42 33.53
N LYS A 93 50.38 19.33 33.63
CA LYS A 93 50.74 18.48 32.49
C LYS A 93 49.51 17.80 31.86
N GLY A 94 48.61 17.26 32.68
CA GLY A 94 47.36 16.65 32.22
C GLY A 94 46.48 17.64 31.47
N ARG A 95 46.30 18.86 32.01
CA ARG A 95 45.55 19.93 31.32
C ARG A 95 46.18 20.32 29.99
N ARG A 96 47.52 20.45 29.93
CA ARG A 96 48.23 20.76 28.69
C ARG A 96 48.10 19.64 27.65
N ASN A 97 48.15 18.37 28.07
CA ASN A 97 47.96 17.24 27.16
C ASN A 97 46.55 17.21 26.58
N VAL A 98 45.51 17.41 27.39
CA VAL A 98 44.11 17.46 26.91
C VAL A 98 43.90 18.61 25.92
N LEU A 99 44.44 19.81 26.21
CA LEU A 99 44.33 20.94 25.29
C LEU A 99 45.11 20.70 23.98
N LYS A 100 46.24 20.00 24.05
CA LYS A 100 47.00 19.59 22.88
C LYS A 100 46.22 18.58 22.04
N GLU A 101 45.62 17.56 22.63
CA GLU A 101 44.79 16.57 21.94
C GLU A 101 43.56 17.22 21.28
N LEU A 102 42.90 18.16 21.97
CA LEU A 102 41.77 18.93 21.42
C LEU A 102 42.20 19.83 20.25
N ALA A 103 43.34 20.49 20.36
CA ALA A 103 43.89 21.33 19.29
C ALA A 103 44.30 20.49 18.07
N GLU A 104 44.92 19.33 18.29
CA GLU A 104 45.22 18.36 17.23
C GLU A 104 43.96 17.81 16.55
N ALA A 105 42.94 17.44 17.32
CA ALA A 105 41.67 16.95 16.80
C ALA A 105 40.88 18.00 15.99
N THR A 106 41.06 19.28 16.30
CA THR A 106 40.42 20.40 15.59
C THR A 106 41.31 21.04 14.53
N GLY A 107 42.55 20.56 14.36
CA GLY A 107 43.51 21.08 13.38
C GLY A 107 44.06 22.47 13.69
N VAL A 108 43.92 22.96 14.92
CA VAL A 108 44.41 24.27 15.36
C VAL A 108 45.84 24.14 15.89
N PRO A 109 46.80 24.99 15.46
CA PRO A 109 48.16 24.94 15.98
C PRO A 109 48.17 25.23 17.49
N PHE A 110 48.71 24.28 18.27
CA PHE A 110 48.82 24.39 19.72
C PHE A 110 50.15 25.03 20.12
N ASP A 111 50.08 26.20 20.76
CA ASP A 111 51.22 26.84 21.41
C ASP A 111 51.01 26.85 22.94
N PRO A 112 51.81 26.10 23.72
CA PRO A 112 51.59 25.89 25.16
C PRO A 112 51.64 27.17 26.02
N ASP A 113 52.20 28.25 25.50
CA ASP A 113 52.37 29.53 26.23
C ASP A 113 51.41 30.63 25.74
N SER A 114 50.75 30.48 24.59
CA SER A 114 49.82 31.47 24.03
C SER A 114 48.39 30.96 23.76
N PHE A 115 48.12 29.67 23.99
CA PHE A 115 46.80 29.08 23.76
C PHE A 115 45.73 29.65 24.71
N ASP A 116 44.79 30.38 24.13
CA ASP A 116 43.68 30.99 24.85
C ASP A 116 42.41 30.14 24.69
N VAL A 117 42.06 29.40 25.76
CA VAL A 117 40.88 28.54 25.83
C VAL A 117 39.58 29.32 25.58
N SER A 118 39.54 30.61 25.94
CA SER A 118 38.35 31.45 25.74
C SER A 118 38.11 31.77 24.27
N LYS A 119 39.18 32.08 23.52
CA LYS A 119 39.12 32.32 22.07
C LYS A 119 38.77 31.05 21.31
N PHE A 120 39.34 29.91 21.70
CA PHE A 120 38.99 28.61 21.13
C PHE A 120 37.50 28.28 21.33
N GLY A 121 36.98 28.50 22.54
CA GLY A 121 35.56 28.34 22.82
C GLY A 121 34.66 29.31 22.04
N GLY A 122 35.15 30.54 21.77
CA GLY A 122 34.50 31.52 20.90
C GLY A 122 34.38 31.02 19.46
N MET A 123 35.49 30.56 18.86
CA MET A 123 35.52 30.03 17.51
C MET A 123 34.58 28.83 17.33
N PHE A 124 34.52 27.92 18.32
CA PHE A 124 33.62 26.78 18.27
C PHE A 124 32.14 27.22 18.29
N LYS A 125 31.80 28.21 19.13
CA LYS A 125 30.44 28.76 19.17
C LYS A 125 30.06 29.46 17.86
N GLU A 126 30.97 30.22 17.27
CA GLU A 126 30.75 30.87 15.97
C GLU A 126 30.57 29.83 14.85
N ALA A 127 31.38 28.76 14.83
CA ALA A 127 31.25 27.67 13.87
C ALA A 127 29.90 26.93 14.00
N GLU A 128 29.45 26.65 15.23
CA GLU A 128 28.14 26.06 15.49
C GLU A 128 27.01 27.00 15.04
N GLN A 129 27.10 28.29 15.32
CA GLN A 129 26.11 29.28 14.85
C GLN A 129 26.07 29.37 13.31
N ALA A 130 27.22 29.38 12.66
CA ALA A 130 27.31 29.38 11.19
C ALA A 130 26.71 28.11 10.59
N ARG A 131 26.98 26.95 11.18
CA ARG A 131 26.40 25.67 10.76
C ARG A 131 24.88 25.65 10.95
N GLN A 132 24.39 26.17 12.07
CA GLN A 132 22.96 26.25 12.34
C GLN A 132 22.25 27.20 11.36
N ALA A 133 22.89 28.32 11.01
CA ALA A 133 22.39 29.23 9.98
C ALA A 133 22.34 28.55 8.60
N GLN A 134 23.40 27.83 8.20
CA GLN A 134 23.43 27.08 6.94
C GLN A 134 22.33 26.02 6.87
N LEU A 135 22.15 25.24 7.95
CA LEU A 135 21.06 24.25 8.03
C LEU A 135 19.69 24.92 7.87
N SER A 136 19.49 26.10 8.45
CA SER A 136 18.21 26.83 8.31
C SER A 136 17.99 27.36 6.88
N GLU A 137 19.04 27.74 6.16
CA GLU A 137 18.94 28.15 4.76
C GLU A 137 18.68 26.96 3.84
N GLU A 138 19.33 25.83 4.08
CA GLU A 138 19.11 24.60 3.33
C GLU A 138 17.67 24.10 3.52
N GLN A 139 17.16 24.12 4.76
CA GLN A 139 15.76 23.79 5.05
C GLN A 139 14.80 24.67 4.25
N ARG A 140 15.00 26.00 4.27
CA ARG A 140 14.17 26.92 3.46
C ARG A 140 14.25 26.61 1.97
N ARG A 141 15.45 26.33 1.44
CA ARG A 141 15.61 25.95 0.02
C ARG A 141 14.88 24.65 -0.29
N THR A 142 14.91 23.66 0.59
CA THR A 142 14.20 22.39 0.38
C THR A 142 12.68 22.58 0.41
N GLU A 143 12.16 23.40 1.33
CA GLU A 143 10.73 23.74 1.39
C GLU A 143 10.28 24.50 0.13
N ASP A 144 11.07 25.48 -0.32
CA ASP A 144 10.79 26.24 -1.55
C ASP A 144 10.80 25.34 -2.80
N LEU A 145 11.75 24.41 -2.89
CA LEU A 145 11.81 23.44 -3.98
C LEU A 145 10.60 22.49 -3.95
N ALA A 146 10.28 21.93 -2.79
CA ALA A 146 9.13 21.04 -2.63
C ALA A 146 7.81 21.76 -2.96
N ARG A 147 7.70 23.05 -2.63
CA ARG A 147 6.53 23.85 -3.01
C ARG A 147 6.45 24.04 -4.53
N ARG A 148 7.56 24.38 -5.18
CA ARG A 148 7.58 24.54 -6.64
C ARG A 148 7.24 23.25 -7.36
N GLU A 149 7.77 22.12 -6.89
CA GLU A 149 7.47 20.80 -7.44
C GLU A 149 5.98 20.51 -7.40
N LYS A 150 5.32 20.72 -6.25
CA LYS A 150 3.86 20.59 -6.13
C LYS A 150 3.10 21.53 -7.08
N GLU A 151 3.54 22.79 -7.19
CA GLU A 151 2.90 23.73 -8.12
C GLU A 151 3.05 23.30 -9.59
N PHE A 152 4.14 22.61 -9.95
CA PHE A 152 4.31 22.04 -11.29
C PHE A 152 3.44 20.79 -11.49
N GLU A 153 3.40 19.87 -10.53
CA GLU A 153 2.55 18.68 -10.56
C GLU A 153 1.07 19.06 -10.69
N GLU A 154 0.60 20.04 -9.92
CA GLU A 154 -0.78 20.55 -10.00
C GLU A 154 -1.09 21.16 -11.36
N ARG A 155 -0.14 21.89 -11.96
CA ARG A 155 -0.32 22.46 -13.30
C ARG A 155 -0.35 21.39 -14.39
N GLU A 156 0.49 20.37 -14.28
CA GLU A 156 0.52 19.25 -15.21
C GLU A 156 -0.76 18.44 -15.12
N ALA A 157 -1.21 18.10 -13.92
CA ALA A 157 -2.48 17.42 -13.70
C ALA A 157 -3.67 18.23 -14.25
N ALA A 158 -3.72 19.53 -13.98
CA ALA A 158 -4.78 20.40 -14.50
C ALA A 158 -4.74 20.52 -16.04
N ALA A 159 -3.56 20.49 -16.65
CA ALA A 159 -3.42 20.48 -18.11
C ALA A 159 -3.90 19.15 -18.71
N ALA A 160 -3.48 18.02 -18.13
CA ALA A 160 -3.89 16.69 -18.55
C ALA A 160 -5.41 16.48 -18.43
N GLU A 161 -6.03 16.98 -17.35
CA GLU A 161 -7.50 16.94 -17.19
C GLU A 161 -8.21 17.76 -18.27
N ARG A 162 -7.70 18.94 -18.61
CA ARG A 162 -8.28 19.77 -19.68
C ARG A 162 -8.17 19.10 -21.05
N GLU A 163 -7.03 18.49 -21.33
CA GLU A 163 -6.80 17.75 -22.58
C GLU A 163 -7.72 16.53 -22.66
N ALA A 164 -7.81 15.73 -21.60
CA ALA A 164 -8.71 14.58 -21.53
C ALA A 164 -10.19 15.02 -21.69
N ALA A 165 -10.58 16.14 -21.08
CA ALA A 165 -11.94 16.68 -21.23
C ALA A 165 -12.22 17.22 -22.63
N ALA A 166 -11.21 17.74 -23.34
CA ALA A 166 -11.34 18.15 -24.73
C ALA A 166 -11.46 16.93 -25.66
N ALA A 167 -10.57 15.94 -25.51
CA ALA A 167 -10.59 14.70 -26.28
C ALA A 167 -11.93 13.95 -26.14
N ARG A 168 -12.50 13.90 -24.92
CA ARG A 168 -13.84 13.33 -24.69
C ARG A 168 -14.93 14.07 -25.45
N ARG A 169 -14.91 15.40 -25.43
CA ARG A 169 -15.90 16.23 -26.16
C ARG A 169 -15.78 16.03 -27.67
N ASP A 170 -14.56 15.97 -28.19
CA ASP A 170 -14.31 15.75 -29.62
C ASP A 170 -14.81 14.37 -30.05
N ARG A 171 -14.50 13.33 -29.27
CA ARG A 171 -15.03 11.97 -29.47
C ARG A 171 -16.55 11.94 -29.45
N ASP A 172 -17.19 12.52 -28.43
CA ASP A 172 -18.64 12.56 -28.31
C ASP A 172 -19.28 13.24 -29.52
N SER A 173 -18.63 14.29 -30.05
CA SER A 173 -19.08 14.98 -31.27
C SER A 173 -18.99 14.08 -32.51
N LEU A 174 -17.91 13.28 -32.65
CA LEU A 174 -17.73 12.32 -33.75
C LEU A 174 -18.75 11.18 -33.66
N VAL A 175 -18.99 10.64 -32.47
CA VAL A 175 -19.99 9.60 -32.22
C VAL A 175 -21.39 10.12 -32.58
N ARG A 176 -21.77 11.29 -32.07
CA ARG A 176 -23.06 11.91 -32.41
C ARG A 176 -23.18 12.17 -33.90
N ALA A 177 -22.13 12.69 -34.55
CA ALA A 177 -22.14 12.93 -35.99
C ALA A 177 -22.32 11.64 -36.81
N ALA A 178 -21.64 10.55 -36.44
CA ALA A 178 -21.77 9.25 -37.09
C ALA A 178 -23.19 8.67 -36.93
N LEU A 179 -23.78 8.76 -35.74
CA LEU A 179 -25.14 8.28 -35.46
C LEU A 179 -26.20 9.10 -36.20
N VAL A 180 -26.06 10.42 -36.24
CA VAL A 180 -26.95 11.32 -37.01
C VAL A 180 -26.87 11.01 -38.50
N ARG A 181 -25.66 10.79 -39.06
CA ARG A 181 -25.48 10.38 -40.47
C ARG A 181 -26.24 9.07 -40.78
N LEU A 182 -26.40 8.18 -39.81
CA LEU A 182 -27.12 6.91 -39.95
C LEU A 182 -28.63 7.01 -39.73
N GLY A 183 -29.13 8.18 -39.30
CA GLY A 183 -30.55 8.48 -39.13
C GLY A 183 -31.06 8.50 -37.68
N ALA A 184 -30.18 8.47 -36.67
CA ALA A 184 -30.59 8.65 -35.28
C ALA A 184 -30.93 10.13 -35.01
N THR A 185 -32.06 10.38 -34.34
CA THR A 185 -32.55 11.76 -34.09
C THR A 185 -33.25 11.86 -32.73
N GLY A 186 -33.24 13.05 -32.11
CA GLY A 186 -33.96 13.29 -30.86
C GLY A 186 -33.48 12.40 -29.72
N ASP A 187 -34.42 11.88 -28.92
CA ASP A 187 -34.13 11.01 -27.77
C ASP A 187 -33.44 9.70 -28.19
N ASP A 188 -33.75 9.19 -29.39
CA ASP A 188 -33.13 7.98 -29.94
C ASP A 188 -31.63 8.17 -30.21
N LEU A 189 -31.16 9.41 -30.42
CA LEU A 189 -29.73 9.71 -30.59
C LEU A 189 -28.95 9.53 -29.31
N ASP A 190 -29.47 10.03 -28.18
CA ASP A 190 -28.81 9.90 -26.89
C ASP A 190 -28.85 8.43 -26.42
N ASP A 191 -29.96 7.72 -26.67
CA ASP A 191 -30.07 6.28 -26.42
C ASP A 191 -29.11 5.46 -27.30
N ALA A 192 -28.98 5.79 -28.59
CA ALA A 192 -28.03 5.13 -29.48
C ALA A 192 -26.58 5.41 -29.06
N ALA A 193 -26.25 6.62 -28.61
CA ALA A 193 -24.94 6.96 -28.08
C ALA A 193 -24.61 6.18 -26.80
N ALA A 194 -25.58 6.01 -25.89
CA ALA A 194 -25.41 5.21 -24.67
C ALA A 194 -25.24 3.71 -24.95
N LEU A 195 -25.81 3.20 -26.04
CA LEU A 195 -25.73 1.78 -26.43
C LEU A 195 -24.53 1.44 -27.32
N LEU A 196 -23.86 2.45 -27.87
CA LEU A 196 -22.70 2.26 -28.74
C LEU A 196 -21.51 1.75 -27.93
N ARG A 197 -20.98 0.58 -28.30
CA ARG A 197 -19.84 -0.04 -27.63
C ARG A 197 -18.59 0.13 -28.47
N VAL A 198 -17.77 1.11 -28.10
CA VAL A 198 -16.54 1.48 -28.82
C VAL A 198 -15.48 1.82 -27.78
N GLY A 199 -14.24 1.36 -27.97
CA GLY A 199 -13.11 1.66 -27.08
C GLY A 199 -12.72 3.14 -27.11
N ASP A 200 -12.05 3.65 -26.08
CA ASP A 200 -11.76 5.09 -25.92
C ASP A 200 -10.85 5.68 -27.01
N ASP A 201 -10.00 4.84 -27.62
CA ASP A 201 -9.04 5.22 -28.68
C ASP A 201 -9.52 4.87 -30.12
N ALA A 202 -10.81 4.57 -30.29
CA ALA A 202 -11.34 4.19 -31.60
C ALA A 202 -11.35 5.36 -32.59
N ASP A 203 -10.94 5.07 -33.83
CA ASP A 203 -10.95 6.02 -34.93
C ASP A 203 -12.36 6.21 -35.54
N GLU A 204 -12.52 7.19 -36.43
CA GLU A 204 -13.80 7.48 -37.08
C GLU A 204 -14.35 6.27 -37.84
N ALA A 205 -13.47 5.46 -38.46
CA ALA A 205 -13.85 4.24 -39.15
C ALA A 205 -14.46 3.20 -38.18
N ALA A 206 -13.81 2.91 -37.06
CA ALA A 206 -14.34 1.99 -36.06
C ALA A 206 -15.65 2.49 -35.43
N ILE A 207 -15.79 3.81 -35.21
CA ILE A 207 -17.04 4.41 -34.72
C ILE A 207 -18.17 4.17 -35.72
N THR A 208 -17.92 4.41 -37.01
CA THR A 208 -18.94 4.21 -38.06
C THR A 208 -19.33 2.74 -38.25
N GLU A 209 -18.38 1.81 -38.16
CA GLU A 209 -18.65 0.36 -38.21
C GLU A 209 -19.45 -0.11 -36.99
N ALA A 210 -19.09 0.34 -35.79
CA ALA A 210 -19.85 0.01 -34.60
C ALA A 210 -21.28 0.57 -34.63
N ALA A 211 -21.44 1.76 -35.21
CA ALA A 211 -22.74 2.40 -35.38
C ALA A 211 -23.60 1.69 -36.43
N SER A 212 -23.01 1.21 -37.53
CA SER A 212 -23.74 0.38 -38.52
C SER A 212 -24.17 -0.95 -37.91
N ALA A 213 -23.30 -1.62 -37.17
CA ALA A 213 -23.64 -2.83 -36.43
C ALA A 213 -24.74 -2.59 -35.37
N LEU A 214 -24.78 -1.41 -34.74
CA LEU A 214 -25.86 -1.03 -33.84
C LEU A 214 -27.19 -0.86 -34.59
N LYS A 215 -27.18 -0.23 -35.76
CA LYS A 215 -28.35 -0.06 -36.62
C LYS A 215 -28.95 -1.40 -37.06
N GLU A 216 -28.13 -2.37 -37.40
CA GLU A 216 -28.60 -3.73 -37.74
C GLU A 216 -29.31 -4.41 -36.57
N ARG A 217 -28.77 -4.26 -35.35
CA ARG A 217 -29.36 -4.84 -34.13
C ARG A 217 -30.61 -4.10 -33.67
N ARG A 218 -30.66 -2.79 -33.85
CA ARG A 218 -31.72 -1.91 -33.33
C ARG A 218 -32.12 -0.86 -34.36
N PRO A 219 -32.82 -1.25 -35.43
CA PRO A 219 -33.20 -0.33 -36.50
C PRO A 219 -34.14 0.79 -36.02
N VAL A 220 -34.91 0.55 -34.95
CA VAL A 220 -35.85 1.51 -34.35
C VAL A 220 -35.18 2.82 -33.95
N LEU A 221 -33.95 2.75 -33.41
CA LEU A 221 -33.19 3.94 -32.97
C LEU A 221 -32.73 4.82 -34.14
N PHE A 222 -32.84 4.34 -35.38
CA PHE A 222 -32.41 5.02 -36.60
C PHE A 222 -33.60 5.27 -37.54
N GLY A 223 -34.83 5.30 -37.01
CA GLY A 223 -36.06 5.50 -37.79
C GLY A 223 -36.51 4.29 -38.63
N GLY A 224 -35.88 3.13 -38.44
CA GLY A 224 -36.27 1.88 -39.10
C GLY A 224 -37.38 1.14 -38.34
N THR A 225 -38.10 0.27 -39.03
CA THR A 225 -39.13 -0.58 -38.40
C THR A 225 -38.48 -1.75 -37.67
N ALA A 226 -38.95 -2.07 -36.46
CA ALA A 226 -38.51 -3.26 -35.73
C ALA A 226 -38.75 -4.53 -36.58
N PRO A 227 -37.76 -5.45 -36.68
CA PRO A 227 -37.97 -6.69 -37.39
C PRO A 227 -39.01 -7.52 -36.62
N GLN A 228 -40.22 -7.61 -37.19
CA GLN A 228 -41.30 -8.47 -36.70
C GLN A 228 -41.00 -9.92 -37.11
N THR A 229 -39.95 -10.52 -36.56
CA THR A 229 -39.77 -11.97 -36.63
C THR A 229 -40.65 -12.60 -35.56
N LEU A 230 -41.95 -12.65 -35.82
CA LEU A 230 -42.81 -13.56 -35.07
C LEU A 230 -42.23 -14.96 -35.27
N PRO A 231 -42.02 -15.75 -34.19
CA PRO A 231 -41.64 -17.14 -34.36
C PRO A 231 -42.70 -17.80 -35.25
N PRO A 232 -42.32 -18.70 -36.18
CA PRO A 232 -43.29 -19.43 -36.97
C PRO A 232 -44.28 -20.04 -35.98
N ALA A 233 -45.57 -19.72 -36.16
CA ALA A 233 -46.61 -20.22 -35.28
C ALA A 233 -46.41 -21.74 -35.14
N PRO A 234 -46.44 -22.30 -33.91
CA PRO A 234 -46.32 -23.74 -33.75
C PRO A 234 -47.38 -24.37 -34.63
N GLY A 235 -46.94 -25.09 -35.66
CA GLY A 235 -47.82 -25.67 -36.65
C GLY A 235 -48.83 -26.56 -35.92
N GLY A 236 -50.06 -26.08 -35.80
CA GLY A 236 -51.16 -26.87 -35.29
C GLY A 236 -51.36 -28.01 -36.27
N ALA A 237 -50.78 -29.17 -35.95
CA ALA A 237 -51.16 -30.41 -36.59
C ALA A 237 -52.69 -30.54 -36.46
N PRO A 238 -53.42 -30.85 -37.54
CA PRO A 238 -54.85 -31.04 -37.44
C PRO A 238 -55.12 -32.13 -36.41
N ALA A 239 -56.07 -31.87 -35.52
CA ALA A 239 -56.50 -32.78 -34.48
C ALA A 239 -56.55 -34.23 -35.01
N GLY A 240 -55.89 -35.14 -34.29
CA GLY A 240 -55.77 -36.55 -34.67
C GLY A 240 -57.10 -37.13 -35.12
N GLY A 241 -57.16 -37.50 -36.40
CA GLY A 241 -58.26 -38.30 -36.92
C GLY A 241 -58.33 -39.63 -36.15
N PRO A 242 -59.53 -40.18 -35.92
CA PRO A 242 -59.68 -41.45 -35.23
C PRO A 242 -58.91 -42.56 -35.96
N PRO A 243 -58.29 -43.52 -35.24
CA PRO A 243 -57.49 -44.57 -35.86
C PRO A 243 -58.36 -45.36 -36.86
N PRO A 244 -57.80 -45.77 -38.01
CA PRO A 244 -58.55 -46.47 -39.04
C PRO A 244 -59.10 -47.78 -38.45
N ARG A 245 -60.41 -47.98 -38.61
CA ARG A 245 -61.08 -49.25 -38.28
C ARG A 245 -60.43 -50.36 -39.10
N THR A 246 -59.66 -51.22 -38.44
CA THR A 246 -59.13 -52.45 -39.04
C THR A 246 -60.31 -53.28 -39.53
N THR A 247 -60.32 -53.60 -40.83
CA THR A 247 -61.27 -54.51 -41.45
C THR A 247 -61.27 -55.84 -40.70
N ALA A 248 -62.43 -56.24 -40.19
CA ALA A 248 -62.60 -57.54 -39.55
C ALA A 248 -62.21 -58.64 -40.55
N GLY A 249 -61.09 -59.31 -40.31
CA GLY A 249 -60.77 -60.57 -40.98
C GLY A 249 -61.96 -61.52 -40.79
N GLY A 250 -62.31 -62.28 -41.83
CA GLY A 250 -63.48 -63.15 -41.83
C GLY A 250 -63.55 -64.04 -40.58
N LYS A 251 -64.76 -64.53 -40.26
CA LYS A 251 -65.06 -65.28 -39.03
C LYS A 251 -64.04 -66.38 -38.70
N ASP A 252 -63.44 -66.99 -39.72
CA ASP A 252 -62.40 -68.00 -39.60
C ASP A 252 -61.07 -67.44 -39.06
N ALA A 253 -60.64 -66.26 -39.53
CA ALA A 253 -59.43 -65.60 -39.03
C ALA A 253 -59.57 -65.19 -37.55
N VAL A 254 -60.77 -64.78 -37.13
CA VAL A 254 -61.06 -64.48 -35.72
C VAL A 254 -61.08 -65.77 -34.89
N ARG A 255 -61.62 -66.87 -35.44
CA ARG A 255 -61.64 -68.19 -34.78
C ARG A 255 -60.23 -68.73 -34.57
N ASP A 256 -59.37 -68.63 -35.56
CA ASP A 256 -58.01 -69.15 -35.50
C ASP A 256 -57.14 -68.30 -34.57
N ALA A 257 -57.29 -66.98 -34.59
CA ALA A 257 -56.64 -66.10 -33.62
C ALA A 257 -57.09 -66.37 -32.18
N ALA A 258 -58.39 -66.65 -31.97
CA ALA A 258 -58.93 -67.03 -30.67
C ALA A 258 -58.38 -68.40 -30.21
N ARG A 259 -58.29 -69.38 -31.11
CA ARG A 259 -57.71 -70.70 -30.80
C ARG A 259 -56.23 -70.59 -30.41
N ALA A 260 -55.43 -69.87 -31.19
CA ALA A 260 -54.01 -69.64 -30.88
C ALA A 260 -53.80 -68.87 -29.56
N ARG A 261 -54.75 -68.01 -29.17
CA ARG A 261 -54.72 -67.34 -27.86
C ARG A 261 -55.09 -68.29 -26.73
N ALA A 262 -56.08 -69.16 -26.92
CA ALA A 262 -56.47 -70.15 -25.91
C ALA A 262 -55.35 -71.17 -25.64
N GLU A 263 -54.61 -71.58 -26.67
CA GLU A 263 -53.43 -72.44 -26.55
C GLU A 263 -52.29 -71.74 -25.79
N ARG A 264 -51.99 -70.48 -26.12
CA ARG A 264 -50.98 -69.68 -25.38
C ARG A 264 -51.31 -69.50 -23.90
N MET A 265 -52.58 -69.39 -23.58
CA MET A 265 -53.04 -69.23 -22.20
C MET A 265 -53.18 -70.58 -21.47
N GLY A 266 -52.83 -71.70 -22.12
CA GLY A 266 -52.88 -73.04 -21.54
C GLY A 266 -54.29 -73.58 -21.30
N LEU A 267 -55.32 -72.90 -21.83
CA LEU A 267 -56.74 -73.22 -21.64
C LEU A 267 -57.23 -74.32 -22.59
N ARG A 268 -56.39 -74.73 -23.55
CA ARG A 268 -56.63 -75.83 -24.48
C ARG A 268 -55.31 -76.56 -24.75
N ARG A 269 -55.30 -77.89 -24.66
CA ARG A 269 -54.15 -78.74 -25.06
C ARG A 269 -54.28 -79.12 -26.53
N PRO A 270 -53.20 -79.08 -27.33
CA PRO A 270 -53.21 -79.62 -28.69
C PRO A 270 -53.29 -81.16 -28.60
N GLU A 271 -54.17 -81.76 -29.40
CA GLU A 271 -54.51 -83.19 -29.45
C GLU A 271 -55.54 -83.72 -28.43
N ALA A 272 -56.81 -83.63 -28.85
CA ALA A 272 -57.78 -84.70 -28.66
C ALA A 272 -58.60 -84.78 -29.95
N ALA A 273 -58.19 -85.71 -30.82
CA ALA A 273 -58.72 -86.08 -32.14
C ALA A 273 -58.61 -85.05 -33.28
#